data_AF-A0A9P6PN78-F1
#
_entry.id   AF-A0A9P6PN78-F1
#
_cell.length_a   1.000
_cell.length_b   1.000
_cell.length_c   1.000
_cell.angle_alpha   90.00
_cell.angle_beta   90.00
_cell.angle_gamma   90.00
#
_symmetry.space_group_name_H-M   'P 1'
#
loop_
_entity.id
_entity.type
_entity.pdbx_description
1 polymer ?
#
loop_
_entity_poly.entity_id
_entity_poly.type
_entity_poly.pdbx_seq_one_letter_code
_entity_poly.pdbx_strand_id
1 'polypeptide(L)'
;MTTAMFKTGMNRTLLNKDFFQTILDRAYGPNTVQPNSWSEEALDSSASILSSISSGDDDDDDDDFTSDAPSSSPNSSSSQASGNEETPCPMNDMTGHFLYKIDYNSTIQNSRTSNSSISSTPGSLSISATSRLEQDVSTPTHIEQLRVVIKSKPIDTALIELTNIMAQLQGGALAEEYDLIKDLTGFRNSHIREIELAELAWQVGGPMERISTKVYNVLRNDAQQLYALCLEYLDPALGNITHMNSTDVALTTWSPDNIRLALRDLASFHAQFLCQEDKILGMSFLENPTRSMMKVLRPAYDAMVRTNRKNEPHLFSQFLSQCVLDYLEDSDEHWATIEKSPRTLIHGDFNTRNICLRLDQHTGARQLCAYDWELACCHVPQRDVVEFLSFVLPPKSNEWSHYIEYHRLALKASLENRSGPACGKPHVKVPSSREYMNVAHIALMDFASFRVAMYGISNAFKQVDWLPRIVSSVEEQLKRMGPLPTHRGRVLQESKL
;
A
#
# COMPACT_ATOMS: atom_id res chain seq x y z
N MET A 1 0.85 -4.23 -21.71
CA MET A 1 0.95 -2.77 -21.95
C MET A 1 1.74 -2.05 -20.84
N THR A 2 1.47 -2.28 -19.55
CA THR A 2 2.19 -1.59 -18.45
C THR A 2 3.63 -2.07 -18.22
N THR A 3 3.90 -3.38 -18.32
CA THR A 3 5.26 -3.95 -18.13
C THR A 3 6.26 -3.48 -19.18
N ALA A 4 5.79 -3.10 -20.37
CA ALA A 4 6.63 -2.61 -21.47
C ALA A 4 6.97 -1.11 -21.36
N MET A 5 6.23 -0.34 -20.55
CA MET A 5 6.45 1.11 -20.38
C MET A 5 7.31 1.48 -19.17
N PHE A 6 7.53 0.56 -18.21
CA PHE A 6 8.18 0.87 -16.92
C PHE A 6 9.51 0.15 -16.67
N LYS A 7 10.32 -0.06 -17.71
CA LYS A 7 11.75 -0.38 -17.53
C LYS A 7 12.52 0.89 -17.18
N THR A 8 12.36 1.41 -15.96
CA THR A 8 13.28 2.44 -15.45
C THR A 8 14.60 1.75 -15.12
N GLY A 9 15.58 1.88 -16.00
CA GLY A 9 16.96 1.46 -15.74
C GLY A 9 17.51 2.25 -14.56
N MET A 10 17.52 1.66 -13.36
CA MET A 10 18.09 2.28 -12.17
C MET A 10 19.57 2.57 -12.41
N ASN A 11 20.00 3.83 -12.25
CA ASN A 11 21.40 4.20 -12.45
C ASN A 11 22.27 3.51 -11.38
N ARG A 12 23.04 2.52 -11.82
CA ARG A 12 23.84 1.58 -11.02
C ARG A 12 24.85 2.25 -10.10
N THR A 13 25.33 3.44 -10.49
CA THR A 13 26.32 4.22 -9.71
C THR A 13 25.77 4.75 -8.38
N LEU A 14 24.45 4.76 -8.20
CA LEU A 14 23.79 5.27 -7.00
C LEU A 14 23.58 4.21 -5.91
N LEU A 15 23.62 2.93 -6.26
CA LEU A 15 23.64 1.81 -5.28
C LEU A 15 25.09 1.54 -4.86
N ASN A 16 25.72 2.53 -4.25
CA ASN A 16 27.13 2.50 -3.88
C ASN A 16 27.36 2.03 -2.43
N LYS A 17 28.63 1.95 -2.04
CA LYS A 17 29.05 1.59 -0.68
C LYS A 17 28.32 2.39 0.41
N ASP A 18 28.18 3.70 0.25
CA ASP A 18 27.57 4.55 1.28
C ASP A 18 26.07 4.25 1.44
N PHE A 19 25.38 3.95 0.33
CA PHE A 19 23.99 3.51 0.35
C PHE A 19 23.80 2.23 1.18
N PHE A 20 24.63 1.22 0.94
CA PHE A 20 24.54 -0.06 1.66
C PHE A 20 25.10 0.02 3.09
N GLN A 21 26.10 0.86 3.36
CA GLN A 21 26.58 1.10 4.72
C GLN A 21 25.49 1.73 5.58
N THR A 22 24.73 2.69 5.03
CA THR A 22 23.58 3.30 5.72
C THR A 22 22.51 2.27 6.10
N ILE A 23 22.28 1.27 5.24
CA ILE A 23 21.36 0.16 5.51
C ILE A 23 21.82 -0.63 6.74
N LEU A 24 23.11 -1.01 6.76
CA LEU A 24 23.70 -1.77 7.87
C LEU A 24 23.69 -0.97 9.18
N ASP A 25 24.04 0.31 9.13
CA ASP A 25 24.06 1.19 10.29
C ASP A 25 22.67 1.33 10.92
N ARG A 26 21.60 1.36 10.12
CA ARG A 26 20.22 1.38 10.63
C ARG A 26 19.69 0.02 11.05
N ALA A 27 20.19 -1.06 10.45
CA ALA A 27 19.79 -2.41 10.84
C ALA A 27 20.39 -2.82 12.20
N TYR A 28 21.67 -2.47 12.44
CA TYR A 28 22.45 -3.00 13.55
C TYR A 28 23.03 -1.93 14.51
N GLY A 29 23.02 -0.67 14.11
CA GLY A 29 23.62 0.46 14.83
C GLY A 29 24.81 1.08 14.07
N PRO A 30 25.14 2.35 14.33
CA PRO A 30 26.26 3.00 13.66
C PRO A 30 27.58 2.32 14.04
N ASN A 31 28.41 1.99 13.05
CA ASN A 31 29.73 1.38 13.23
C ASN A 31 29.75 0.00 13.90
N THR A 32 28.60 -0.64 14.16
CA THR A 32 28.57 -2.04 14.65
C THR A 32 28.98 -3.03 13.57
N VAL A 33 28.84 -2.64 12.29
CA VAL A 33 29.16 -3.48 11.14
C VAL A 33 29.96 -2.64 10.14
N GLN A 34 31.29 -2.80 10.15
CA GLN A 34 32.14 -2.30 9.06
C GLN A 34 32.61 -3.49 8.23
N PRO A 35 32.15 -3.62 6.97
CA PRO A 35 32.73 -4.59 6.06
C PRO A 35 34.22 -4.29 5.88
N ASN A 36 35.08 -5.26 6.16
CA ASN A 36 36.54 -5.09 6.05
C ASN A 36 36.97 -4.90 4.58
N SER A 37 36.16 -5.34 3.62
CA SER A 37 36.26 -5.01 2.20
C SER A 37 34.89 -5.06 1.52
N TRP A 38 34.65 -4.12 0.60
CA TRP A 38 33.57 -4.18 -0.38
C TRP A 38 34.23 -4.68 -1.66
N SER A 39 33.90 -5.88 -2.15
CA SER A 39 34.40 -6.27 -3.48
C SER A 39 33.55 -5.55 -4.53
N GLU A 40 34.21 -4.83 -5.45
CA GLU A 40 33.54 -4.24 -6.61
C GLU A 40 32.79 -5.33 -7.41
N GLU A 41 33.31 -6.56 -7.45
CA GLU A 41 32.65 -7.73 -8.04
C GLU A 41 31.30 -8.11 -7.37
N ALA A 42 31.11 -7.89 -6.06
CA ALA A 42 29.82 -8.16 -5.39
C ALA A 42 28.77 -7.07 -5.68
N LEU A 43 29.22 -5.82 -5.84
CA LEU A 43 28.37 -4.71 -6.29
C LEU A 43 28.04 -4.86 -7.79
N ASP A 44 29.01 -5.27 -8.60
CA ASP A 44 28.88 -5.47 -10.05
C ASP A 44 28.07 -6.72 -10.42
N SER A 45 28.18 -7.83 -9.68
CA SER A 45 27.33 -9.02 -9.89
C SER A 45 25.86 -8.75 -9.56
N SER A 46 25.59 -8.03 -8.47
CA SER A 46 24.27 -7.51 -8.15
C SER A 46 23.73 -6.54 -9.21
N ALA A 47 24.63 -5.79 -9.88
CA ALA A 47 24.30 -4.88 -10.97
C ALA A 47 24.14 -5.57 -12.34
N SER A 48 24.82 -6.71 -12.57
CA SER A 48 24.76 -7.50 -13.80
C SER A 48 23.41 -8.22 -13.97
N ILE A 49 22.82 -8.67 -12.86
CA ILE A 49 21.50 -9.32 -12.82
C ILE A 49 20.37 -8.35 -13.22
N LEU A 50 20.56 -7.04 -12.99
CA LEU A 50 19.63 -6.01 -13.46
C LEU A 50 19.71 -5.78 -14.99
N SER A 51 20.86 -6.06 -15.64
CA SER A 51 20.97 -5.94 -17.12
C SER A 51 20.18 -7.03 -17.82
N SER A 52 20.38 -8.28 -17.45
CA SER A 52 19.82 -9.45 -18.14
C SER A 52 18.29 -9.51 -18.05
N ILE A 53 17.68 -8.91 -17.02
CA ILE A 53 16.22 -8.80 -16.89
C ILE A 53 15.68 -7.56 -17.63
N SER A 54 16.48 -6.50 -17.76
CA SER A 54 16.12 -5.30 -18.51
C SER A 54 16.30 -5.47 -20.03
N SER A 55 17.16 -6.38 -20.49
CA SER A 55 17.53 -6.59 -21.89
C SER A 55 17.06 -7.94 -22.45
N GLY A 56 15.98 -8.52 -21.94
CA GLY A 56 15.33 -9.68 -22.57
C GLY A 56 14.71 -9.29 -23.92
N ASP A 57 15.58 -9.05 -24.89
CA ASP A 57 15.31 -9.12 -26.32
C ASP A 57 15.48 -10.60 -26.68
N ASP A 58 14.42 -11.39 -26.53
CA ASP A 58 14.29 -12.66 -27.26
C ASP A 58 13.65 -12.31 -28.60
N ASP A 59 14.42 -11.61 -29.45
CA ASP A 59 14.15 -11.52 -30.90
C ASP A 59 14.63 -12.84 -31.53
N ASP A 60 13.85 -13.91 -31.32
CA ASP A 60 13.87 -15.09 -32.20
C ASP A 60 12.63 -15.01 -33.12
N ASP A 61 12.55 -13.93 -33.91
CA ASP A 61 11.73 -13.89 -35.12
C ASP A 61 12.50 -14.60 -36.24
N ASP A 62 12.46 -15.93 -36.24
CA ASP A 62 12.70 -16.70 -37.46
C ASP A 62 11.42 -16.69 -38.30
N ASP A 63 11.45 -15.85 -39.34
CA ASP A 63 10.54 -15.84 -40.46
C ASP A 63 10.43 -17.25 -41.10
N ASP A 64 9.25 -17.86 -41.09
CA ASP A 64 8.84 -18.69 -42.23
C ASP A 64 7.31 -18.71 -42.43
N PHE A 65 6.89 -17.95 -43.43
CA PHE A 65 5.53 -17.89 -43.97
C PHE A 65 5.38 -18.99 -45.04
N THR A 66 4.62 -20.05 -44.79
CA THR A 66 3.94 -20.79 -45.87
C THR A 66 2.58 -21.35 -45.45
N SER A 67 1.70 -21.43 -46.43
CA SER A 67 0.25 -21.56 -46.37
C SER A 67 -0.28 -23.01 -46.43
N ASP A 68 -1.57 -23.12 -46.11
CA ASP A 68 -2.57 -24.09 -46.58
C ASP A 68 -2.94 -25.31 -45.71
N ALA A 69 -4.26 -25.52 -45.68
CA ALA A 69 -5.06 -26.41 -44.82
C ALA A 69 -5.20 -27.86 -45.38
N PRO A 70 -6.21 -28.65 -44.98
CA PRO A 70 -6.30 -29.50 -43.78
C PRO A 70 -6.37 -31.01 -44.12
N SER A 71 -5.97 -31.93 -43.22
CA SER A 71 -6.56 -33.29 -43.16
C SER A 71 -6.09 -34.18 -41.99
N SER A 72 -7.06 -34.93 -41.46
CA SER A 72 -7.02 -36.29 -40.88
C SER A 72 -6.07 -36.69 -39.73
N SER A 73 -6.69 -37.09 -38.62
CA SER A 73 -6.23 -38.01 -37.55
C SER A 73 -5.90 -39.44 -38.07
N PRO A 74 -5.53 -40.43 -37.22
CA PRO A 74 -4.93 -40.42 -35.87
C PRO A 74 -3.69 -41.36 -35.76
N ASN A 75 -2.83 -41.21 -34.74
CA ASN A 75 -2.38 -42.35 -33.92
C ASN A 75 -1.49 -41.97 -32.72
N SER A 76 -1.67 -42.80 -31.70
CA SER A 76 -1.02 -42.94 -30.41
C SER A 76 0.51 -42.88 -30.40
N SER A 77 1.08 -42.26 -29.36
CA SER A 77 1.98 -42.98 -28.46
C SER A 77 2.21 -42.22 -27.15
N SER A 78 2.24 -43.01 -26.09
CA SER A 78 2.49 -42.70 -24.69
C SER A 78 3.90 -42.14 -24.45
N SER A 79 3.99 -41.05 -23.71
CA SER A 79 5.14 -40.81 -22.83
C SER A 79 4.66 -40.17 -21.53
N GLN A 80 5.03 -40.82 -20.43
CA GLN A 80 4.77 -40.37 -19.06
C GLN A 80 5.62 -39.12 -18.79
N ALA A 81 4.96 -38.01 -18.50
CA ALA A 81 5.60 -36.86 -17.87
C ALA A 81 5.09 -36.76 -16.43
N SER A 82 6.00 -36.96 -15.50
CA SER A 82 5.83 -36.75 -14.06
C SER A 82 5.33 -35.33 -13.80
N GLY A 83 4.14 -35.23 -13.24
CA GLY A 83 3.57 -33.97 -12.78
C GLY A 83 4.38 -33.40 -11.63
N ASN A 84 5.15 -32.35 -11.92
CA ASN A 84 5.43 -31.32 -10.93
C ASN A 84 4.27 -30.33 -11.03
N GLU A 85 3.40 -30.33 -10.02
CA GLU A 85 2.45 -29.25 -9.80
C GLU A 85 3.25 -27.97 -9.51
N GLU A 86 3.50 -27.19 -10.57
CA GLU A 86 3.92 -25.81 -10.44
C GLU A 86 2.77 -25.03 -9.81
N THR A 87 2.92 -24.73 -8.53
CA THR A 87 2.10 -23.70 -7.88
C THR A 87 2.41 -22.37 -8.57
N PRO A 88 1.41 -21.67 -9.14
CA PRO A 88 1.66 -20.40 -9.81
C PRO A 88 2.15 -19.38 -8.78
N CYS A 89 3.34 -18.82 -9.03
CA CYS A 89 3.83 -17.65 -8.32
C CYS A 89 2.88 -16.46 -8.65
N PRO A 90 2.53 -15.58 -7.70
CA PRO A 90 1.61 -14.49 -7.97
C PRO A 90 2.32 -13.43 -8.84
N MET A 91 2.21 -13.56 -10.17
CA MET A 91 2.64 -12.56 -11.17
C MET A 91 1.77 -11.29 -11.16
N ASN A 92 1.46 -10.74 -9.98
CA ASN A 92 0.54 -9.60 -9.87
C ASN A 92 1.19 -8.29 -9.41
N ASP A 93 2.51 -8.25 -9.22
CA ASP A 93 3.20 -7.01 -8.85
C ASP A 93 3.62 -6.22 -10.09
N MET A 94 2.97 -5.08 -10.32
CA MET A 94 3.19 -4.18 -11.47
C MET A 94 4.27 -3.12 -11.18
N THR A 95 5.08 -3.35 -10.15
CA THR A 95 6.09 -2.46 -9.60
C THR A 95 7.46 -3.14 -9.69
N GLY A 96 8.49 -2.38 -10.11
CA GLY A 96 9.86 -2.87 -10.18
C GLY A 96 10.42 -3.13 -8.78
N HIS A 97 10.18 -4.31 -8.25
CA HIS A 97 10.73 -4.78 -6.98
C HIS A 97 11.95 -5.65 -7.24
N PHE A 98 13.06 -5.32 -6.59
CA PHE A 98 14.27 -6.12 -6.63
C PHE A 98 14.54 -6.69 -5.24
N LEU A 99 14.66 -8.01 -5.16
CA LEU A 99 15.03 -8.70 -3.93
C LEU A 99 16.55 -8.74 -3.79
N TYR A 100 17.06 -8.22 -2.67
CA TYR A 100 18.48 -8.27 -2.35
C TYR A 100 18.70 -9.05 -1.07
N LYS A 101 19.68 -9.94 -1.11
CA LYS A 101 20.24 -10.60 0.04
C LYS A 101 21.57 -9.93 0.37
N ILE A 102 21.66 -9.34 1.56
CA ILE A 102 22.89 -8.74 2.09
C ILE A 102 23.43 -9.69 3.15
N ASP A 103 24.46 -10.45 2.78
CA ASP A 103 25.17 -11.33 3.70
C ASP A 103 26.35 -10.55 4.30
N TYR A 104 26.47 -10.56 5.63
CA TYR A 104 27.56 -9.86 6.30
C TYR A 104 28.09 -10.64 7.52
N ASN A 105 29.38 -10.49 7.78
CA ASN A 105 30.04 -11.08 8.93
C ASN A 105 30.11 -10.06 10.07
N SER A 106 29.33 -10.26 11.14
CA SER A 106 29.46 -9.44 12.34
C SER A 106 30.67 -9.92 13.15
N THR A 107 31.70 -9.08 13.30
CA THR A 107 32.75 -9.35 14.29
C THR A 107 32.35 -8.63 15.56
N ILE A 108 31.57 -9.29 16.42
CA ILE A 108 31.22 -8.72 17.73
C ILE A 108 32.51 -8.54 18.53
N GLN A 109 33.04 -7.31 18.59
CA GLN A 109 34.11 -6.97 19.52
C GLN A 109 33.54 -6.97 20.94
N ASN A 110 33.56 -8.14 21.58
CA ASN A 110 33.45 -8.21 23.03
C ASN A 110 34.69 -7.54 23.62
N SER A 111 34.56 -6.27 24.04
CA SER A 111 35.60 -5.55 24.75
C SER A 111 35.80 -6.14 26.15
N ARG A 112 36.47 -7.28 26.25
CA ARG A 112 37.11 -7.76 27.48
C ARG A 112 38.48 -8.36 27.14
N THR A 113 39.48 -7.51 27.30
CA THR A 113 40.85 -7.84 27.74
C THR A 113 41.49 -9.10 27.18
N SER A 114 42.39 -8.96 26.21
CA SER A 114 43.79 -9.38 26.35
C SER A 114 44.56 -9.11 25.05
N ASN A 115 45.77 -8.58 25.21
CA ASN A 115 46.75 -8.44 24.14
C ASN A 115 47.16 -9.84 23.65
N SER A 116 46.66 -10.23 22.49
CA SER A 116 47.33 -11.18 21.63
C SER A 116 47.08 -10.79 20.18
N SER A 117 48.14 -10.76 19.39
CA SER A 117 48.10 -10.54 17.95
C SER A 117 47.35 -11.71 17.29
N ILE A 118 46.07 -11.50 17.03
CA ILE A 118 45.21 -12.41 16.26
C ILE A 118 45.26 -11.98 14.80
N SER A 119 45.69 -12.87 13.92
CA SER A 119 45.52 -12.72 12.48
C SER A 119 44.03 -12.69 12.16
N SER A 120 43.51 -11.51 11.81
CA SER A 120 42.12 -11.32 11.38
C SER A 120 41.90 -12.01 10.04
N THR A 121 41.06 -13.04 10.01
CA THR A 121 40.47 -13.54 8.76
C THR A 121 39.58 -12.43 8.17
N PRO A 122 39.63 -12.11 6.87
CA PRO A 122 38.82 -11.05 6.28
C PRO A 122 37.34 -11.40 6.37
N GLY A 123 36.53 -10.53 6.99
CA GLY A 123 35.07 -10.59 6.85
C GLY A 123 34.68 -10.01 5.50
N SER A 124 34.09 -10.82 4.62
CA SER A 124 33.54 -10.39 3.33
C SER A 124 32.07 -10.00 3.45
N LEU A 125 31.67 -8.93 2.76
CA LEU A 125 30.26 -8.63 2.46
C LEU A 125 29.96 -9.17 1.06
N SER A 126 28.92 -9.99 0.91
CA SER A 126 28.40 -10.36 -0.40
C SER A 126 26.97 -9.86 -0.52
N ILE A 127 26.74 -9.04 -1.54
CA ILE A 127 25.41 -8.65 -1.97
C ILE A 127 25.09 -9.57 -3.14
N SER A 128 23.97 -10.27 -3.06
CA SER A 128 23.45 -11.04 -4.18
C SER A 128 22.01 -10.61 -4.45
N ALA A 129 21.73 -10.22 -5.70
CA ALA A 129 20.37 -10.20 -6.20
C ALA A 129 20.02 -11.64 -6.59
N THR A 130 19.06 -12.27 -5.93
CA THR A 130 18.70 -13.67 -6.24
C THR A 130 17.31 -13.75 -6.81
N SER A 131 17.18 -14.14 -8.09
CA SER A 131 15.96 -14.77 -8.59
C SER A 131 16.01 -16.26 -8.25
N ARG A 132 15.47 -16.63 -7.08
CA ARG A 132 15.44 -17.99 -6.51
C ARG A 132 16.77 -18.57 -6.00
N LEU A 133 16.58 -19.47 -5.03
CA LEU A 133 17.54 -20.10 -4.12
C LEU A 133 18.46 -21.11 -4.82
N GLU A 134 19.76 -20.98 -4.57
CA GLU A 134 20.64 -22.14 -4.40
C GLU A 134 21.37 -22.00 -3.07
N GLN A 135 21.29 -23.04 -2.22
CA GLN A 135 22.03 -23.14 -0.97
C GLN A 135 23.39 -23.75 -1.28
N ASP A 136 24.45 -22.96 -1.12
CA ASP A 136 25.80 -23.51 -1.06
C ASP A 136 26.22 -23.72 0.40
N VAL A 137 26.70 -24.92 0.70
CA VAL A 137 27.05 -25.37 2.05
C VAL A 137 28.56 -25.20 2.24
N SER A 138 29.00 -24.23 3.06
CA SER A 138 30.32 -24.34 3.70
C SER A 138 30.48 -23.48 4.98
N THR A 139 30.91 -24.18 6.05
CA THR A 139 31.60 -23.78 7.29
C THR A 139 31.03 -22.72 8.26
N PRO A 140 31.19 -22.92 9.59
CA PRO A 140 30.47 -22.17 10.63
C PRO A 140 31.20 -20.88 11.01
N THR A 141 31.08 -19.86 10.17
CA THR A 141 31.13 -18.46 10.62
C THR A 141 29.70 -18.01 10.91
N HIS A 142 29.45 -17.34 12.03
CA HIS A 142 28.13 -16.74 12.31
C HIS A 142 27.91 -15.59 11.32
N ILE A 143 27.39 -15.91 10.13
CA ILE A 143 26.99 -14.93 9.12
C ILE A 143 25.60 -14.45 9.53
N GLU A 144 25.49 -13.19 9.93
CA GLU A 144 24.18 -12.57 10.05
C GLU A 144 23.71 -12.15 8.66
N GLN A 145 22.47 -12.49 8.32
CA GLN A 145 21.90 -12.21 7.01
C GLN A 145 20.80 -11.17 7.14
N LEU A 146 20.93 -10.08 6.39
CA LEU A 146 19.87 -9.08 6.25
C LEU A 146 19.23 -9.23 4.87
N ARG A 147 17.94 -9.58 4.85
CA ARG A 147 17.15 -9.60 3.61
C ARG A 147 16.40 -8.29 3.47
N VAL A 148 16.52 -7.67 2.29
CA VAL A 148 15.88 -6.39 2.00
C VAL A 148 15.22 -6.40 0.62
N VAL A 149 14.22 -5.56 0.45
CA VAL A 149 13.62 -5.27 -0.86
C VAL A 149 13.96 -3.84 -1.24
N ILE A 150 14.47 -3.65 -2.44
CA ILE A 150 14.57 -2.31 -3.03
C ILE A 150 13.34 -2.10 -3.92
N LYS A 151 12.47 -1.19 -3.49
CA LYS A 151 11.28 -0.76 -4.23
C LYS A 151 11.63 0.48 -5.03
N SER A 152 11.74 0.34 -6.36
CA SER A 152 11.86 1.48 -7.27
C SER A 152 10.50 2.15 -7.46
N LYS A 153 10.47 3.48 -7.51
CA LYS A 153 9.24 4.26 -7.68
C LYS A 153 9.28 5.03 -9.01
N PRO A 154 8.26 4.87 -9.89
CA PRO A 154 8.11 5.76 -11.04
C PRO A 154 7.74 7.16 -10.55
N ILE A 155 8.06 8.20 -11.31
CA ILE A 155 7.54 9.55 -11.05
C ILE A 155 6.01 9.57 -11.15
N ASP A 156 5.39 10.50 -10.43
CA ASP A 156 3.93 10.60 -10.32
C ASP A 156 3.25 10.85 -11.66
N THR A 157 3.85 11.67 -12.53
CA THR A 157 3.30 11.99 -13.86
C THR A 157 3.02 10.73 -14.67
N ALA A 158 3.83 9.68 -14.54
CA ALA A 158 3.61 8.44 -15.27
C ALA A 158 2.37 7.65 -14.76
N LEU A 159 2.09 7.70 -13.45
CA LEU A 159 0.87 7.12 -12.89
C LEU A 159 -0.37 7.96 -13.22
N ILE A 160 -0.24 9.28 -13.20
CA ILE A 160 -1.29 10.23 -13.61
C ILE A 160 -1.65 10.03 -15.08
N GLU A 161 -0.66 9.92 -15.96
CA GLU A 161 -0.87 9.66 -17.39
C GLU A 161 -1.52 8.31 -17.62
N LEU A 162 -1.06 7.25 -16.95
CA LEU A 162 -1.64 5.92 -17.08
C LEU A 162 -3.13 5.89 -16.70
N THR A 163 -3.48 6.52 -15.57
CA THR A 163 -4.88 6.59 -15.13
C THR A 163 -5.73 7.47 -16.04
N ASN A 164 -5.17 8.57 -16.57
CA ASN A 164 -5.84 9.37 -17.58
C ASN A 164 -6.06 8.58 -18.88
N ILE A 165 -5.07 7.82 -19.35
CA ILE A 165 -5.22 6.94 -20.53
C ILE A 165 -6.35 5.94 -20.33
N MET A 166 -6.46 5.33 -19.14
CA MET A 166 -7.59 4.44 -18.82
C MET A 166 -8.93 5.17 -18.97
N ALA A 167 -9.05 6.41 -18.48
CA ALA A 167 -10.26 7.22 -18.64
C ALA A 167 -10.52 7.58 -20.12
N GLN A 168 -9.49 7.97 -20.88
CA GLN A 168 -9.61 8.28 -22.31
C GLN A 168 -10.11 7.08 -23.11
N LEU A 169 -9.62 5.87 -22.81
CA LEU A 169 -10.03 4.64 -23.47
C LEU A 169 -11.49 4.25 -23.19
N GLN A 170 -12.08 4.72 -22.08
CA GLN A 170 -13.51 4.56 -21.81
C GLN A 170 -14.38 5.57 -22.59
N GLY A 171 -13.80 6.74 -22.94
CA GLY A 171 -14.44 7.77 -23.76
C GLY A 171 -15.57 8.56 -23.08
N GLY A 172 -16.24 9.41 -23.86
CA GLY A 172 -17.37 10.23 -23.42
C GLY A 172 -17.04 11.21 -22.30
N ALA A 173 -18.02 11.50 -21.44
CA ALA A 173 -17.86 12.46 -20.34
C ALA A 173 -16.76 12.07 -19.35
N LEU A 174 -16.44 10.77 -19.18
CA LEU A 174 -15.34 10.35 -18.32
C LEU A 174 -14.00 10.82 -18.87
N ALA A 175 -13.76 10.64 -20.17
CA ALA A 175 -12.53 11.10 -20.82
C ALA A 175 -12.38 12.63 -20.71
N GLU A 176 -13.46 13.38 -20.93
CA GLU A 176 -13.47 14.85 -20.87
C GLU A 176 -13.20 15.37 -19.45
N GLU A 177 -13.95 14.90 -18.46
CA GLU A 177 -13.88 15.42 -17.09
C GLU A 177 -12.63 14.93 -16.35
N TYR A 178 -12.16 13.70 -16.61
CA TYR A 178 -10.98 13.17 -15.95
C TYR A 178 -9.70 13.89 -16.40
N ASP A 179 -9.59 14.28 -17.68
CA ASP A 179 -8.42 15.00 -18.17
C ASP A 179 -8.22 16.36 -17.47
N LEU A 180 -9.32 17.03 -17.11
CA LEU A 180 -9.32 18.30 -16.39
C LEU A 180 -8.80 18.19 -14.95
N ILE A 181 -8.90 17.01 -14.35
CA ILE A 181 -8.63 16.79 -12.92
C ILE A 181 -7.53 15.76 -12.64
N LYS A 182 -6.89 15.18 -13.67
CA LYS A 182 -5.91 14.08 -13.54
C LYS A 182 -4.81 14.34 -12.50
N ASP A 183 -4.37 15.59 -12.35
CA ASP A 183 -3.34 16.00 -11.37
C ASP A 183 -3.85 16.12 -9.92
N LEU A 184 -5.15 15.89 -9.68
CA LEU A 184 -5.84 16.04 -8.40
C LEU A 184 -6.42 14.70 -7.88
N THR A 185 -5.96 13.57 -8.44
CA THR A 185 -6.53 12.23 -8.24
C THR A 185 -5.87 11.40 -7.13
N GLY A 186 -5.10 11.99 -6.22
CA GLY A 186 -4.40 11.22 -5.17
C GLY A 186 -2.98 10.77 -5.52
N PHE A 187 -2.60 10.81 -6.80
CA PHE A 187 -1.32 10.30 -7.29
C PHE A 187 -0.19 11.34 -7.32
N ARG A 188 -0.49 12.63 -7.12
CA ARG A 188 0.53 13.68 -7.16
C ARG A 188 1.54 13.48 -6.02
N ASN A 189 2.82 13.59 -6.33
CA ASN A 189 3.93 13.31 -5.42
C ASN A 189 3.94 11.87 -4.87
N SER A 190 3.22 10.89 -5.43
CA SER A 190 3.18 9.50 -4.92
C SER A 190 4.57 8.90 -4.68
N HIS A 191 5.50 9.16 -5.60
CA HIS A 191 6.90 8.74 -5.54
C HIS A 191 7.71 9.39 -4.40
N ILE A 192 7.38 10.63 -4.02
CA ILE A 192 8.01 11.36 -2.92
C ILE A 192 7.34 11.03 -1.59
N ARG A 193 6.02 10.80 -1.60
CA ARG A 193 5.20 10.69 -0.40
C ARG A 193 5.64 9.54 0.50
N GLU A 194 5.88 8.36 -0.07
CA GLU A 194 6.35 7.20 0.70
C GLU A 194 7.77 7.43 1.27
N ILE A 195 8.64 8.14 0.54
CA ILE A 195 9.99 8.51 1.01
C ILE A 195 9.91 9.49 2.19
N GLU A 196 9.17 10.60 2.04
CA GLU A 196 9.03 11.61 3.09
C GLU A 196 8.33 11.06 4.33
N LEU A 197 7.37 10.13 4.16
CA LEU A 197 6.75 9.44 5.28
C LEU A 197 7.69 8.47 5.98
N ALA A 198 8.59 7.80 5.26
CA ALA A 198 9.63 7.00 5.88
C ALA A 198 10.56 7.87 6.74
N GLU A 199 10.96 9.05 6.24
CA GLU A 199 11.76 10.00 7.01
C GLU A 199 11.00 10.55 8.22
N LEU A 200 9.72 10.90 8.05
CA LEU A 200 8.87 11.34 9.13
C LEU A 200 8.77 10.26 10.21
N ALA A 201 8.58 8.99 9.82
CA ALA A 201 8.50 7.86 10.75
C ALA A 201 9.76 7.76 11.61
N TRP A 202 10.95 7.91 11.03
CA TRP A 202 12.21 7.94 11.80
C TRP A 202 12.28 9.12 12.77
N GLN A 203 11.78 10.29 12.38
CA GLN A 203 11.82 11.48 13.22
C GLN A 203 10.84 11.42 14.40
N VAL A 204 9.62 10.92 14.17
CA VAL A 204 8.56 10.93 15.19
C VAL A 204 8.50 9.65 16.01
N GLY A 205 9.02 8.54 15.48
CA GLY A 205 8.94 7.21 16.06
C GLY A 205 7.52 6.78 16.44
N GLY A 206 7.42 5.91 17.44
CA GLY A 206 6.15 5.61 18.10
C GLY A 206 5.19 4.78 17.24
N PRO A 207 3.86 5.02 17.31
CA PRO A 207 2.88 4.25 16.54
C PRO A 207 3.14 4.20 15.02
N MET A 208 3.55 5.30 14.39
CA MET A 208 3.87 5.38 12.96
C MET A 208 5.02 4.44 12.58
N GLU A 209 6.16 4.57 13.24
CA GLU A 209 7.31 3.69 12.98
C GLU A 209 6.95 2.21 13.21
N ARG A 210 6.15 1.94 14.24
CA ARG A 210 5.75 0.57 14.57
C ARG A 210 4.82 -0.09 13.55
N ILE A 211 3.85 0.67 13.02
CA ILE A 211 2.89 0.17 12.03
C ILE A 211 3.49 0.14 10.63
N SER A 212 4.45 0.99 10.30
CA SER A 212 5.09 0.99 8.98
C SER A 212 6.02 -0.20 8.80
N THR A 213 6.19 -0.61 7.54
CA THR A 213 7.32 -1.45 7.13
C THR A 213 8.62 -0.75 7.47
N LYS A 214 9.57 -1.49 8.06
CA LYS A 214 10.88 -0.93 8.41
C LYS A 214 11.59 -0.50 7.13
N VAL A 215 11.91 0.79 7.05
CA VAL A 215 12.72 1.36 5.97
C VAL A 215 14.15 1.48 6.48
N TYR A 216 15.07 0.80 5.80
CA TYR A 216 16.50 0.87 6.08
C TYR A 216 17.17 2.02 5.35
N ASN A 217 16.72 2.36 4.14
CA ASN A 217 17.25 3.51 3.43
C ASN A 217 16.27 4.06 2.41
N VAL A 218 16.46 5.32 2.05
CA VAL A 218 15.77 5.97 0.93
C VAL A 218 16.81 6.48 -0.04
N LEU A 219 16.52 6.36 -1.32
CA LEU A 219 17.30 6.95 -2.40
C LEU A 219 16.41 7.98 -3.09
N ARG A 220 16.84 9.23 -3.06
CA ARG A 220 16.20 10.34 -3.75
C ARG A 220 17.23 11.09 -4.59
N ASN A 221 17.04 11.09 -5.89
CA ASN A 221 17.84 11.86 -6.83
C ASN A 221 16.94 12.55 -7.84
N ASP A 222 16.51 13.77 -7.49
CA ASP A 222 15.59 14.58 -8.29
C ASP A 222 16.16 14.89 -9.68
N ALA A 223 17.47 15.11 -9.79
CA ALA A 223 18.14 15.43 -11.06
C ALA A 223 18.10 14.27 -12.06
N GLN A 224 18.11 13.04 -11.58
CA GLN A 224 18.02 11.82 -12.39
C GLN A 224 16.63 11.18 -12.33
N GLN A 225 15.66 11.82 -11.66
CA GLN A 225 14.32 11.30 -11.42
C GLN A 225 14.32 9.86 -10.84
N LEU A 226 15.28 9.57 -9.95
CA LEU A 226 15.40 8.25 -9.34
C LEU A 226 14.95 8.28 -7.87
N TYR A 227 13.97 7.43 -7.58
CA TYR A 227 13.36 7.32 -6.26
C TYR A 227 13.26 5.85 -5.88
N ALA A 228 13.80 5.46 -4.74
CA ALA A 228 13.70 4.10 -4.25
C ALA A 228 13.69 4.04 -2.71
N LEU A 229 13.11 2.97 -2.18
CA LEU A 229 13.17 2.62 -0.77
C LEU A 229 13.82 1.26 -0.60
N CYS A 230 14.72 1.13 0.38
CA CYS A 230 15.21 -0.14 0.88
C CYS A 230 14.41 -0.52 2.13
N LEU A 231 13.64 -1.59 2.02
CA LEU A 231 12.64 -2.04 2.98
C LEU A 231 13.05 -3.37 3.61
N GLU A 232 12.54 -3.67 4.80
CA GLU A 232 12.55 -5.04 5.31
C GLU A 232 11.85 -6.00 4.36
N TYR A 233 12.40 -7.22 4.28
CA TYR A 233 11.80 -8.28 3.51
C TYR A 233 10.69 -8.96 4.31
N LEU A 234 9.45 -8.83 3.84
CA LEU A 234 8.27 -9.45 4.42
C LEU A 234 7.94 -10.71 3.60
N ASP A 235 7.98 -11.88 4.23
CA ASP A 235 7.74 -13.16 3.54
C ASP A 235 7.12 -14.20 4.49
N PRO A 236 5.87 -14.63 4.25
CA PRO A 236 5.22 -15.65 5.07
C PRO A 236 6.03 -16.94 5.21
N ALA A 237 6.83 -17.33 4.20
CA ALA A 237 7.66 -18.52 4.23
C ALA A 237 8.80 -18.43 5.25
N LEU A 238 9.19 -17.22 5.67
CA LEU A 238 10.15 -16.99 6.75
C LEU A 238 9.49 -16.95 8.14
N GLY A 239 8.15 -17.05 8.20
CA GLY A 239 7.39 -16.98 9.44
C GLY A 239 7.50 -15.62 10.16
N ASN A 240 7.87 -14.55 9.44
CA ASN A 240 7.97 -13.20 10.01
C ASN A 240 6.66 -12.40 9.88
N ILE A 241 5.76 -12.83 9.00
CA ILE A 241 4.45 -12.21 8.77
C ILE A 241 3.36 -13.25 8.51
N THR A 242 2.11 -12.80 8.57
CA THR A 242 0.91 -13.50 8.08
C THR A 242 -0.03 -12.52 7.39
N HIS A 243 -1.06 -12.99 6.68
CA HIS A 243 -2.10 -12.18 6.01
C HIS A 243 -1.65 -11.34 4.81
N MET A 244 -0.38 -11.41 4.40
CA MET A 244 0.10 -10.68 3.22
C MET A 244 -0.67 -11.10 1.97
N ASN A 245 -1.08 -10.12 1.16
CA ASN A 245 -1.83 -10.31 -0.09
C ASN A 245 -3.08 -11.20 0.04
N SER A 246 -3.73 -11.20 1.20
CA SER A 246 -4.83 -12.13 1.49
C SER A 246 -6.18 -11.69 0.92
N THR A 247 -6.24 -10.82 -0.08
CA THR A 247 -7.47 -10.17 -0.53
C THR A 247 -8.52 -11.16 -1.03
N ASP A 248 -8.12 -12.16 -1.81
CA ASP A 248 -9.05 -13.15 -2.36
C ASP A 248 -9.56 -14.13 -1.29
N VAL A 249 -8.76 -14.36 -0.25
CA VAL A 249 -9.06 -15.28 0.87
C VAL A 249 -9.34 -14.54 2.18
N ALA A 250 -9.72 -13.26 2.10
CA ALA A 250 -9.75 -12.39 3.27
C ALA A 250 -10.74 -12.87 4.34
N LEU A 251 -11.89 -13.41 3.92
CA LEU A 251 -12.98 -13.83 4.80
C LEU A 251 -12.61 -15.02 5.70
N THR A 252 -11.67 -15.87 5.28
CA THR A 252 -11.17 -17.00 6.08
C THR A 252 -9.87 -16.67 6.81
N THR A 253 -9.09 -15.73 6.26
CA THR A 253 -7.79 -15.33 6.81
C THR A 253 -7.95 -14.39 8.00
N TRP A 254 -8.81 -13.38 7.89
CA TRP A 254 -8.98 -12.34 8.91
C TRP A 254 -10.02 -12.73 9.97
N SER A 255 -9.55 -13.37 11.03
CA SER A 255 -10.39 -13.67 12.20
C SER A 255 -10.84 -12.40 12.94
N PRO A 256 -11.92 -12.46 13.74
CA PRO A 256 -12.35 -11.32 14.56
C PRO A 256 -11.26 -10.74 15.46
N ASP A 257 -10.37 -11.58 16.00
CA ASP A 257 -9.23 -11.12 16.81
C ASP A 257 -8.20 -10.35 15.97
N ASN A 258 -7.94 -10.80 14.74
CA ASN A 258 -7.00 -10.15 13.84
C ASN A 258 -7.54 -8.81 13.33
N ILE A 259 -8.85 -8.73 13.06
CA ILE A 259 -9.53 -7.46 12.72
C ILE A 259 -9.41 -6.48 13.89
N ARG A 260 -9.70 -6.92 15.13
CA ARG A 260 -9.53 -6.08 16.33
C ARG A 260 -8.08 -5.62 16.52
N LEU A 261 -7.11 -6.51 16.32
CA LEU A 261 -5.69 -6.17 16.42
C LEU A 261 -5.30 -5.10 15.41
N ALA A 262 -5.68 -5.25 14.14
CA ALA A 262 -5.41 -4.25 13.11
C ALA A 262 -6.07 -2.91 13.43
N LEU A 263 -7.35 -2.91 13.84
CA LEU A 263 -8.04 -1.68 14.21
C LEU A 263 -7.47 -1.01 15.45
N ARG A 264 -6.97 -1.77 16.44
CA ARG A 264 -6.29 -1.23 17.62
C ARG A 264 -5.00 -0.54 17.23
N ASP A 265 -4.17 -1.18 16.43
CA ASP A 265 -2.86 -0.63 16.01
C ASP A 265 -3.06 0.57 15.09
N LEU A 266 -4.00 0.49 14.14
CA LEU A 266 -4.42 1.61 13.30
C LEU A 266 -4.95 2.78 14.14
N ALA A 267 -5.74 2.52 15.18
CA ALA A 267 -6.20 3.56 16.09
C ALA A 267 -5.04 4.24 16.82
N SER A 268 -4.01 3.50 17.25
CA SER A 268 -2.80 4.06 17.86
C SER A 268 -2.04 4.99 16.90
N PHE A 269 -1.93 4.59 15.63
CA PHE A 269 -1.38 5.40 14.55
C PHE A 269 -2.19 6.68 14.31
N HIS A 270 -3.50 6.56 14.05
CA HIS A 270 -4.37 7.73 13.86
C HIS A 270 -4.31 8.69 15.04
N ALA A 271 -4.29 8.15 16.25
CA ALA A 271 -4.18 8.97 17.43
C ALA A 271 -2.92 9.86 17.37
N GLN A 272 -1.80 9.41 16.77
CA GLN A 272 -0.50 10.11 16.79
C GLN A 272 -0.54 11.44 16.04
N PHE A 273 -1.43 11.56 15.07
CA PHE A 273 -1.58 12.73 14.22
C PHE A 273 -2.95 13.39 14.38
N LEU A 274 -3.87 12.80 15.14
CA LEU A 274 -5.19 13.36 15.39
C LEU A 274 -5.09 14.79 15.97
N CYS A 275 -5.86 15.70 15.38
CA CYS A 275 -5.89 17.13 15.75
C CYS A 275 -4.54 17.86 15.60
N GLN A 276 -3.60 17.31 14.82
CA GLN A 276 -2.39 18.00 14.38
C GLN A 276 -2.53 18.42 12.92
N GLU A 277 -3.74 18.85 12.54
CA GLU A 277 -4.09 19.15 11.16
C GLU A 277 -3.17 20.21 10.56
N ASP A 278 -2.91 21.31 11.26
CA ASP A 278 -1.98 22.35 10.78
C ASP A 278 -0.58 21.79 10.46
N LYS A 279 -0.10 20.83 11.27
CA LYS A 279 1.18 20.16 11.04
C LYS A 279 1.14 19.29 9.78
N ILE A 280 0.05 18.54 9.58
CA ILE A 280 -0.13 17.66 8.42
C ILE A 280 -0.32 18.49 7.15
N LEU A 281 -1.16 19.53 7.19
CA LEU A 281 -1.40 20.44 6.08
C LEU A 281 -0.14 21.21 5.68
N GLY A 282 0.79 21.43 6.63
CA GLY A 282 2.11 22.00 6.36
C GLY A 282 3.08 21.06 5.63
N MET A 283 2.76 19.77 5.50
CA MET A 283 3.58 18.80 4.76
C MET A 283 3.28 18.92 3.26
N SER A 284 4.09 19.68 2.53
CA SER A 284 3.86 19.98 1.11
C SER A 284 3.88 18.77 0.17
N PHE A 285 4.41 17.63 0.63
CA PHE A 285 4.43 16.37 -0.12
C PHE A 285 3.12 15.57 0.02
N LEU A 286 2.29 15.87 1.01
CA LEU A 286 0.99 15.23 1.19
C LEU A 286 -0.08 15.89 0.33
N GLU A 287 -1.02 15.07 -0.12
CA GLU A 287 -2.29 15.60 -0.62
C GLU A 287 -3.22 15.95 0.53
N ASN A 288 -3.99 17.01 0.30
CA ASN A 288 -4.93 17.56 1.27
C ASN A 288 -6.31 17.70 0.61
N PRO A 289 -7.11 16.62 0.59
CA PRO A 289 -8.48 16.70 0.13
C PRO A 289 -9.26 17.75 0.94
N THR A 290 -9.94 18.65 0.23
CA THR A 290 -10.76 19.72 0.82
C THR A 290 -12.12 19.75 0.16
N ARG A 291 -13.08 20.37 0.84
CA ARG A 291 -14.40 20.69 0.29
C ARG A 291 -14.31 21.46 -1.02
N SER A 292 -13.37 22.40 -1.12
CA SER A 292 -13.14 23.15 -2.37
C SER A 292 -12.63 22.25 -3.49
N MET A 293 -11.70 21.33 -3.19
CA MET A 293 -11.21 20.36 -4.16
C MET A 293 -12.34 19.45 -4.67
N MET A 294 -13.21 19.00 -3.77
CA MET A 294 -14.30 18.10 -4.13
C MET A 294 -15.33 18.72 -5.06
N LYS A 295 -15.52 20.04 -5.03
CA LYS A 295 -16.34 20.74 -6.03
C LYS A 295 -15.76 20.60 -7.43
N VAL A 296 -14.44 20.63 -7.54
CA VAL A 296 -13.71 20.49 -8.80
C VAL A 296 -13.72 19.03 -9.26
N LEU A 297 -13.54 18.08 -8.34
CA LEU A 297 -13.50 16.64 -8.64
C LEU A 297 -14.86 16.02 -8.98
N ARG A 298 -15.95 16.62 -8.49
CA ARG A 298 -17.30 16.05 -8.59
C ARG A 298 -17.72 15.63 -10.01
N PRO A 299 -17.53 16.44 -11.08
CA PRO A 299 -17.95 16.04 -12.43
C PRO A 299 -17.27 14.75 -12.91
N ALA A 300 -15.97 14.59 -12.67
CA ALA A 300 -15.26 13.37 -13.02
C ALA A 300 -15.72 12.17 -12.19
N TYR A 301 -16.04 12.37 -10.91
CA TYR A 301 -16.52 11.29 -10.05
C TYR A 301 -17.92 10.83 -10.47
N ASP A 302 -18.81 11.77 -10.83
CA ASP A 302 -20.11 11.47 -11.43
C ASP A 302 -19.94 10.66 -12.74
N ALA A 303 -19.04 11.11 -13.62
CA ALA A 303 -18.76 10.44 -14.89
C ALA A 303 -18.20 9.02 -14.70
N MET A 304 -17.34 8.78 -13.70
CA MET A 304 -16.85 7.45 -13.36
C MET A 304 -17.99 6.53 -12.91
N VAL A 305 -18.86 7.00 -12.01
CA VAL A 305 -19.98 6.21 -11.48
C VAL A 305 -20.96 5.83 -12.59
N ARG A 306 -21.29 6.79 -13.48
CA ARG A 306 -22.17 6.52 -14.63
C ARG A 306 -21.54 5.56 -15.63
N THR A 307 -20.24 5.71 -15.90
CA THR A 307 -19.51 4.81 -16.80
C THR A 307 -19.48 3.38 -16.25
N ASN A 308 -19.15 3.21 -14.96
CA ASN A 308 -19.18 1.92 -14.29
C ASN A 308 -20.57 1.26 -14.35
N ARG A 309 -21.64 2.02 -14.06
CA ARG A 309 -23.01 1.51 -14.15
C ARG A 309 -23.38 1.08 -15.57
N LYS A 310 -22.96 1.85 -16.57
CA LYS A 310 -23.24 1.57 -17.98
C LYS A 310 -22.51 0.32 -18.46
N ASN A 311 -21.23 0.21 -18.15
CA ASN A 311 -20.35 -0.82 -18.70
C ASN A 311 -20.45 -2.13 -17.89
N GLU A 312 -20.64 -2.04 -16.58
CA GLU A 312 -20.66 -3.18 -15.66
C GLU A 312 -21.93 -3.17 -14.76
N PRO A 313 -23.16 -3.19 -15.34
CA PRO A 313 -24.40 -3.08 -14.58
C PRO A 313 -24.66 -4.25 -13.61
N HIS A 314 -23.97 -5.37 -13.79
CA HIS A 314 -24.03 -6.52 -12.87
C HIS A 314 -23.17 -6.31 -11.62
N LEU A 315 -22.08 -5.55 -11.76
CA LEU A 315 -21.18 -5.21 -10.67
C LEU A 315 -21.68 -3.97 -9.92
N PHE A 316 -21.98 -2.91 -10.67
CA PHE A 316 -22.45 -1.63 -10.12
C PHE A 316 -23.96 -1.53 -10.28
N SER A 317 -24.70 -1.84 -9.21
CA SER A 317 -26.16 -1.82 -9.23
C SER A 317 -26.73 -0.40 -9.41
N GLN A 318 -28.00 -0.32 -9.79
CA GLN A 318 -28.73 0.95 -9.84
C GLN A 318 -28.78 1.61 -8.46
N PHE A 319 -28.98 0.82 -7.40
CA PHE A 319 -29.05 1.33 -6.04
C PHE A 319 -27.73 1.98 -5.63
N LEU A 320 -26.61 1.24 -5.76
CA LEU A 320 -25.29 1.76 -5.38
C LEU A 320 -24.96 3.03 -6.16
N SER A 321 -25.16 3.00 -7.49
CA SER A 321 -24.85 4.12 -8.36
C SER A 321 -25.68 5.35 -7.97
N GLN A 322 -26.98 5.19 -7.72
CA GLN A 322 -27.83 6.31 -7.31
C GLN A 322 -27.43 6.88 -5.95
N CYS A 323 -27.15 6.02 -4.95
CA CYS A 323 -26.69 6.49 -3.65
C CYS A 323 -25.41 7.33 -3.73
N VAL A 324 -24.47 6.92 -4.58
CA VAL A 324 -23.21 7.67 -4.79
C VAL A 324 -23.47 8.98 -5.53
N LEU A 325 -24.33 8.98 -6.55
CA LEU A 325 -24.70 10.20 -7.27
C LEU A 325 -25.40 11.22 -6.35
N ASP A 326 -26.33 10.76 -5.52
CA ASP A 326 -27.01 11.60 -4.52
C ASP A 326 -26.00 12.19 -3.51
N TYR A 327 -25.02 11.39 -3.06
CA TYR A 327 -23.91 11.88 -2.23
C TYR A 327 -23.07 12.96 -2.94
N LEU A 328 -22.78 12.78 -4.23
CA LEU A 328 -22.00 13.74 -5.00
C LEU A 328 -22.76 15.07 -5.19
N GLU A 329 -24.08 15.04 -5.36
CA GLU A 329 -24.91 16.24 -5.43
C GLU A 329 -24.78 17.10 -4.15
N ASP A 330 -24.84 16.46 -2.98
CA ASP A 330 -24.76 17.11 -1.66
C ASP A 330 -23.33 17.10 -1.05
N SER A 331 -22.31 16.80 -1.87
CA SER A 331 -20.91 16.62 -1.42
C SER A 331 -20.34 17.82 -0.67
N ASP A 332 -20.81 19.03 -0.99
CA ASP A 332 -20.42 20.27 -0.32
C ASP A 332 -20.72 20.25 1.19
N GLU A 333 -21.87 19.71 1.60
CA GLU A 333 -22.28 19.64 3.01
C GLU A 333 -21.63 18.47 3.73
N HIS A 334 -21.49 17.35 3.04
CA HIS A 334 -20.80 16.17 3.56
C HIS A 334 -19.33 16.47 3.84
N TRP A 335 -18.65 17.16 2.92
CA TRP A 335 -17.27 17.59 3.12
C TRP A 335 -17.14 18.70 4.16
N ALA A 336 -18.13 19.59 4.30
CA ALA A 336 -18.17 20.50 5.45
C ALA A 336 -18.23 19.76 6.80
N THR A 337 -18.83 18.56 6.83
CA THR A 337 -18.84 17.70 8.02
C THR A 337 -17.48 17.01 8.22
N ILE A 338 -16.84 16.52 7.15
CA ILE A 338 -15.48 15.96 7.20
C ILE A 338 -14.49 16.99 7.75
N GLU A 339 -14.47 18.21 7.21
CA GLU A 339 -13.54 19.27 7.60
C GLU A 339 -13.75 19.77 9.04
N LYS A 340 -14.97 19.66 9.58
CA LYS A 340 -15.26 19.97 10.99
C LYS A 340 -14.93 18.82 11.95
N SER A 341 -14.74 17.62 11.42
CA SER A 341 -14.45 16.43 12.22
C SER A 341 -12.96 16.33 12.52
N PRO A 342 -12.54 15.72 13.64
CA PRO A 342 -11.12 15.51 13.92
C PRO A 342 -10.43 14.70 12.82
N ARG A 343 -9.50 15.34 12.10
CA ARG A 343 -8.67 14.71 11.06
C ARG A 343 -7.31 14.29 11.60
N THR A 344 -6.71 13.35 10.89
CA THR A 344 -5.41 12.74 11.18
C THR A 344 -4.70 12.45 9.85
N LEU A 345 -3.42 12.07 9.93
CA LEU A 345 -2.78 11.32 8.88
C LEU A 345 -3.45 9.94 8.78
N ILE A 346 -3.84 9.54 7.57
CA ILE A 346 -4.37 8.22 7.22
C ILE A 346 -3.45 7.54 6.21
N HIS A 347 -3.56 6.22 6.05
CA HIS A 347 -2.88 5.45 5.02
C HIS A 347 -3.45 5.74 3.61
N GLY A 348 -4.78 5.87 3.48
CA GLY A 348 -5.43 6.31 2.23
C GLY A 348 -5.64 5.22 1.15
N ASP A 349 -5.06 4.04 1.37
CA ASP A 349 -5.32 2.78 0.65
C ASP A 349 -5.26 1.58 1.62
N PHE A 350 -5.96 1.69 2.76
CA PHE A 350 -5.83 0.75 3.88
C PHE A 350 -6.67 -0.53 3.67
N ASN A 351 -6.17 -1.45 2.85
CA ASN A 351 -6.84 -2.71 2.52
C ASN A 351 -5.88 -3.90 2.59
N THR A 352 -6.40 -5.12 2.41
CA THR A 352 -5.65 -6.39 2.60
C THR A 352 -4.52 -6.63 1.58
N ARG A 353 -4.38 -5.78 0.56
CA ARG A 353 -3.21 -5.79 -0.32
C ARG A 353 -2.02 -5.10 0.33
N ASN A 354 -2.27 -4.11 1.19
CA ASN A 354 -1.28 -3.16 1.70
C ASN A 354 -0.95 -3.34 3.18
N ILE A 355 -1.47 -4.41 3.80
CA ILE A 355 -1.24 -4.71 5.21
C ILE A 355 -1.01 -6.20 5.43
N CYS A 356 -0.25 -6.49 6.48
CA CYS A 356 -0.05 -7.83 7.01
C CYS A 356 0.06 -7.78 8.54
N LEU A 357 0.16 -8.94 9.19
CA LEU A 357 0.47 -9.02 10.61
C LEU A 357 1.90 -9.53 10.78
N ARG A 358 2.78 -8.66 11.29
CA ARG A 358 4.14 -8.99 11.71
C ARG A 358 4.09 -9.88 12.96
N LEU A 359 4.94 -10.90 12.96
CA LEU A 359 5.13 -11.84 14.06
C LEU A 359 6.47 -11.57 14.75
N ASP A 360 6.43 -11.38 16.06
CA ASP A 360 7.61 -11.53 16.89
C ASP A 360 7.82 -13.02 17.15
N GLN A 361 8.89 -13.59 16.60
CA GLN A 361 9.19 -15.02 16.71
C GLN A 361 9.58 -15.45 18.14
N HIS A 362 10.02 -14.52 18.98
CA HIS A 362 10.42 -14.82 20.36
C HIS A 362 9.22 -14.78 21.31
N THR A 363 8.32 -13.82 21.13
CA THR A 363 7.18 -13.61 22.03
C THR A 363 5.86 -14.17 21.49
N GLY A 364 5.78 -14.47 20.19
CA GLY A 364 4.55 -14.79 19.49
C GLY A 364 3.60 -13.59 19.35
N ALA A 365 4.04 -12.39 19.75
CA ALA A 365 3.24 -11.18 19.63
C ALA A 365 2.99 -10.85 18.16
N ARG A 366 1.79 -10.33 17.89
CA ARG A 366 1.37 -9.90 16.56
C ARG A 366 1.17 -8.40 16.53
N GLN A 367 1.57 -7.80 15.43
CA GLN A 367 1.45 -6.37 15.21
C GLN A 367 1.05 -6.10 13.76
N LEU A 368 0.18 -5.13 13.56
CA LEU A 368 -0.12 -4.63 12.23
C LEU A 368 1.13 -4.04 11.56
N CYS A 369 1.38 -4.43 10.32
CA CYS A 369 2.38 -3.84 9.45
C CYS A 369 1.69 -3.36 8.16
N ALA A 370 1.81 -2.08 7.84
CA ALA A 370 1.26 -1.43 6.66
C ALA A 370 2.39 -0.93 5.76
N TYR A 371 2.23 -1.15 4.47
CA TYR A 371 3.16 -0.80 3.40
C TYR A 371 2.43 -0.09 2.28
N ASP A 372 3.20 0.57 1.41
CA ASP A 372 2.66 1.34 0.29
C ASP A 372 1.90 2.60 0.73
N TRP A 373 2.63 3.47 1.43
CA TRP A 373 2.13 4.74 1.97
C TRP A 373 1.95 5.84 0.91
N GLU A 374 1.99 5.50 -0.37
CA GLU A 374 2.00 6.45 -1.48
C GLU A 374 0.68 7.21 -1.64
N LEU A 375 -0.41 6.76 -1.00
CA LEU A 375 -1.75 7.36 -1.02
C LEU A 375 -2.14 8.06 0.29
N ALA A 376 -1.20 8.17 1.22
CA ALA A 376 -1.44 8.80 2.52
C ALA A 376 -1.85 10.28 2.38
N CYS A 377 -2.75 10.74 3.25
CA CYS A 377 -3.25 12.11 3.21
C CYS A 377 -3.81 12.55 4.56
N CYS A 378 -4.18 13.83 4.68
CA CYS A 378 -4.96 14.32 5.80
C CYS A 378 -6.45 14.01 5.61
N HIS A 379 -7.02 13.19 6.49
CA HIS A 379 -8.45 12.83 6.41
C HIS A 379 -9.03 12.43 7.77
N VAL A 380 -10.34 12.15 7.82
CA VAL A 380 -10.96 11.51 8.99
C VAL A 380 -10.50 10.05 9.14
N PRO A 381 -10.22 9.57 10.37
CA PRO A 381 -9.67 8.23 10.62
C PRO A 381 -10.60 7.09 10.16
N GLN A 382 -11.91 7.36 10.07
CA GLN A 382 -12.90 6.39 9.62
C GLN A 382 -12.65 5.94 8.17
N ARG A 383 -11.95 6.75 7.36
CA ARG A 383 -11.70 6.45 5.94
C ARG A 383 -10.88 5.17 5.74
N ASP A 384 -9.83 4.97 6.53
CA ASP A 384 -9.07 3.71 6.53
C ASP A 384 -9.90 2.55 7.10
N VAL A 385 -10.71 2.83 8.13
CA VAL A 385 -11.55 1.79 8.78
C VAL A 385 -12.59 1.22 7.82
N VAL A 386 -13.36 2.07 7.13
CA VAL A 386 -14.42 1.61 6.23
C VAL A 386 -13.85 0.88 5.01
N GLU A 387 -12.68 1.30 4.53
CA GLU A 387 -11.98 0.60 3.47
C GLU A 387 -11.56 -0.81 3.92
N PHE A 388 -10.83 -0.92 5.03
CA PHE A 388 -10.42 -2.22 5.55
C PHE A 388 -11.60 -3.16 5.79
N LEU A 389 -12.68 -2.66 6.43
CA LEU A 389 -13.87 -3.45 6.70
C LEU A 389 -14.57 -3.92 5.41
N SER A 390 -14.51 -3.13 4.33
CA SER A 390 -15.01 -3.56 3.01
C SER A 390 -14.27 -4.80 2.49
N PHE A 391 -12.99 -4.95 2.83
CA PHE A 391 -12.13 -6.04 2.40
C PHE A 391 -12.19 -7.29 3.28
N VAL A 392 -12.40 -7.14 4.60
CA VAL A 392 -12.33 -8.30 5.53
C VAL A 392 -13.69 -8.84 5.98
N LEU A 393 -14.77 -8.07 5.84
CA LEU A 393 -16.10 -8.53 6.21
C LEU A 393 -16.88 -9.09 5.02
N PRO A 394 -17.74 -10.12 5.23
CA PRO A 394 -18.64 -10.59 4.19
C PRO A 394 -19.70 -9.52 3.89
N PRO A 395 -20.26 -9.47 2.67
CA PRO A 395 -21.16 -8.39 2.28
C PRO A 395 -22.35 -8.16 3.20
N LYS A 396 -22.93 -9.24 3.74
CA LYS A 396 -24.08 -9.18 4.64
C LYS A 396 -23.70 -9.06 6.13
N SER A 397 -22.47 -8.69 6.46
CA SER A 397 -22.00 -8.58 7.84
C SER A 397 -22.71 -7.46 8.60
N ASN A 398 -23.28 -7.77 9.77
CA ASN A 398 -23.85 -6.80 10.71
C ASN A 398 -22.81 -6.25 11.71
N GLU A 399 -21.56 -6.67 11.59
CA GLU A 399 -20.49 -6.35 12.54
C GLU A 399 -19.79 -5.00 12.27
N TRP A 400 -20.12 -4.31 11.17
CA TRP A 400 -19.49 -3.03 10.81
C TRP A 400 -19.56 -2.01 11.95
N SER A 401 -20.75 -1.79 12.52
CA SER A 401 -20.93 -0.86 13.63
C SER A 401 -20.14 -1.27 14.87
N HIS A 402 -20.01 -2.57 15.13
CA HIS A 402 -19.20 -3.09 16.23
C HIS A 402 -17.71 -2.73 16.04
N TYR A 403 -17.16 -2.98 14.85
CA TYR A 403 -15.75 -2.70 14.57
C TYR A 403 -15.42 -1.21 14.46
N ILE A 404 -16.33 -0.39 13.91
CA ILE A 404 -16.17 1.07 13.89
C ILE A 404 -16.17 1.62 15.32
N GLU A 405 -17.07 1.15 16.19
CA GLU A 405 -17.09 1.52 17.60
C GLU A 405 -15.84 1.03 18.34
N TYR A 406 -15.39 -0.19 18.05
CA TYR A 406 -14.14 -0.73 18.59
C TYR A 406 -12.94 0.18 18.26
N HIS A 407 -12.81 0.60 17.00
CA HIS A 407 -11.78 1.54 16.58
C HIS A 407 -11.88 2.88 17.32
N ARG A 408 -13.08 3.45 17.47
CA ARG A 408 -13.31 4.69 18.23
C ARG A 408 -12.85 4.57 19.70
N LEU A 409 -13.15 3.45 20.35
CA LEU A 409 -12.73 3.18 21.73
C LEU A 409 -11.22 2.98 21.84
N ALA A 410 -10.60 2.26 20.89
CA ALA A 410 -9.15 2.10 20.83
C ALA A 410 -8.43 3.43 20.57
N LEU A 411 -9.03 4.32 19.75
CA LEU A 411 -8.54 5.67 19.49
C LEU A 411 -8.56 6.50 20.78
N LYS A 412 -9.66 6.44 21.52
CA LYS A 412 -9.80 7.08 22.84
C LYS A 412 -8.74 6.59 23.83
N ALA A 413 -8.59 5.28 24.00
CA ALA A 413 -7.56 4.70 24.87
C ALA A 413 -6.14 5.13 24.47
N SER A 414 -5.84 5.19 23.17
CA SER A 414 -4.54 5.64 22.65
C SER A 414 -4.26 7.12 22.97
N LEU A 415 -5.28 7.98 22.96
CA LEU A 415 -5.15 9.39 23.34
C LEU A 415 -4.92 9.55 24.85
N GLU A 416 -5.65 8.80 25.67
CA GLU A 416 -5.52 8.81 27.13
C GLU A 416 -4.11 8.38 27.56
N ASN A 417 -3.58 7.32 26.97
CA ASN A 417 -2.22 6.82 27.25
C ASN A 417 -1.09 7.80 26.90
N ARG A 418 -1.34 8.79 26.02
CA ARG A 418 -0.35 9.81 25.63
C ARG A 418 -0.49 11.11 26.38
N SER A 419 -1.62 11.32 27.05
CA SER A 419 -1.91 12.53 27.83
C SER A 419 -1.29 12.47 29.23
N GLY A 420 -0.14 11.80 29.39
CA GLY A 420 0.61 11.82 30.65
C GLY A 420 0.95 13.25 31.09
N PRO A 421 1.21 13.49 32.39
CA PRO A 421 1.26 14.82 33.02
C PRO A 421 2.28 15.82 32.43
N ALA A 422 3.12 15.40 31.48
CA ALA A 422 4.10 16.24 30.79
C ALA A 422 3.63 16.83 29.45
N CYS A 423 2.49 16.37 28.88
CA CYS A 423 1.98 16.87 27.61
C CYS A 423 0.87 17.89 27.86
N GLY A 424 1.23 19.18 27.97
CA GLY A 424 0.30 20.32 28.07
C GLY A 424 -0.53 20.58 26.80
N LYS A 425 -0.95 19.53 26.08
CA LYS A 425 -1.79 19.63 24.89
C LYS A 425 -3.28 19.67 25.30
N PRO A 426 -4.13 20.42 24.58
CA PRO A 426 -5.57 20.46 24.86
C PRO A 426 -6.16 19.04 24.84
N HIS A 427 -7.07 18.76 25.79
CA HIS A 427 -7.81 17.50 25.81
C HIS A 427 -8.54 17.30 24.48
N VAL A 428 -8.07 16.36 23.66
CA VAL A 428 -8.74 15.99 22.42
C VAL A 428 -10.05 15.29 22.76
N LYS A 429 -11.18 15.94 22.47
CA LYS A 429 -12.50 15.34 22.66
C LYS A 429 -12.76 14.33 21.56
N VAL A 430 -12.74 13.04 21.90
CA VAL A 430 -13.19 11.98 21.00
C VAL A 430 -14.71 12.13 20.76
N PRO A 431 -15.18 12.09 19.50
CA PRO A 431 -16.61 12.15 19.19
C PRO A 431 -17.41 11.07 19.91
N SER A 432 -18.70 11.34 20.15
CA SER A 432 -19.64 10.32 20.61
C SER A 432 -19.77 9.19 19.58
N SER A 433 -20.25 8.01 20.00
CA SER A 433 -20.46 6.88 19.09
C SER A 433 -21.32 7.25 17.88
N ARG A 434 -22.40 8.02 18.10
CA ARG A 434 -23.29 8.49 17.03
C ARG A 434 -22.59 9.45 16.05
N GLU A 435 -21.86 10.44 16.55
CA GLU A 435 -21.11 11.37 15.69
C GLU A 435 -20.05 10.62 14.87
N TYR A 436 -19.33 9.69 15.50
CA TYR A 436 -18.29 8.91 14.85
C TYR A 436 -18.85 8.01 13.75
N MET A 437 -19.99 7.36 13.99
CA MET A 437 -20.71 6.54 13.00
C MET A 437 -21.26 7.37 11.85
N ASN A 438 -21.77 8.57 12.11
CA ASN A 438 -22.23 9.47 11.05
C ASN A 438 -21.08 9.85 10.10
N VAL A 439 -19.90 10.17 10.65
CA VAL A 439 -18.72 10.48 9.83
C VAL A 439 -18.21 9.22 9.12
N ALA A 440 -18.32 8.02 9.73
CA ALA A 440 -18.00 6.77 9.04
C ALA A 440 -18.90 6.52 7.83
N HIS A 441 -20.19 6.83 7.92
CA HIS A 441 -21.11 6.71 6.79
C HIS A 441 -20.72 7.65 5.64
N ILE A 442 -20.36 8.91 5.95
CA ILE A 442 -19.85 9.86 4.96
C ILE A 442 -18.53 9.33 4.34
N ALA A 443 -17.60 8.82 5.15
CA ALA A 443 -16.34 8.27 4.67
C ALA A 443 -16.52 7.02 3.79
N LEU A 444 -17.55 6.22 4.02
CA LEU A 444 -17.91 5.07 3.17
C LEU A 444 -18.44 5.53 1.80
N MET A 445 -19.29 6.55 1.77
CA MET A 445 -19.74 7.16 0.51
C MET A 445 -18.58 7.81 -0.25
N ASP A 446 -17.68 8.48 0.46
CA ASP A 446 -16.48 9.07 -0.13
C ASP A 446 -15.59 7.98 -0.78
N PHE A 447 -15.29 6.92 -0.03
CA PHE A 447 -14.58 5.74 -0.53
C PHE A 447 -15.27 5.12 -1.76
N ALA A 448 -16.59 4.97 -1.72
CA ALA A 448 -17.37 4.42 -2.83
C ALA A 448 -17.31 5.31 -4.08
N SER A 449 -17.45 6.63 -3.89
CA SER A 449 -17.49 7.62 -4.97
C SER A 449 -16.18 7.72 -5.73
N PHE A 450 -15.06 7.50 -5.05
CA PHE A 450 -13.74 7.63 -5.65
C PHE A 450 -13.05 6.30 -5.86
N ARG A 451 -12.64 5.60 -4.79
CA ARG A 451 -11.81 4.38 -4.91
C ARG A 451 -12.55 3.22 -5.53
N VAL A 452 -13.77 2.94 -5.10
CA VAL A 452 -14.55 1.82 -5.67
C VAL A 452 -14.91 2.12 -7.13
N ALA A 453 -15.23 3.38 -7.44
CA ALA A 453 -15.43 3.81 -8.82
C ALA A 453 -14.15 3.66 -9.67
N MET A 454 -12.99 4.07 -9.17
CA MET A 454 -11.70 3.87 -9.83
C MET A 454 -11.39 2.38 -10.06
N TYR A 455 -11.67 1.52 -9.07
CA TYR A 455 -11.53 0.07 -9.26
C TYR A 455 -12.41 -0.45 -10.41
N GLY A 456 -13.63 0.06 -10.55
CA GLY A 456 -14.50 -0.26 -11.69
C GLY A 456 -13.88 0.12 -13.04
N ILE A 457 -13.32 1.34 -13.14
CA ILE A 457 -12.66 1.82 -14.36
C ILE A 457 -11.43 0.95 -14.68
N SER A 458 -10.60 0.64 -13.69
CA SER A 458 -9.43 -0.22 -13.88
C SER A 458 -9.81 -1.67 -14.21
N ASN A 459 -10.92 -2.18 -13.67
CA ASN A 459 -11.38 -3.55 -13.88
C ASN A 459 -11.76 -3.84 -15.34
N ALA A 460 -12.13 -2.80 -16.11
CA ALA A 460 -12.35 -2.93 -17.55
C ALA A 460 -11.07 -3.27 -18.34
N PHE A 461 -9.88 -3.02 -17.77
CA PHE A 461 -8.58 -3.31 -18.39
C PHE A 461 -7.88 -4.51 -17.76
N LYS A 462 -8.01 -4.67 -16.43
CA LYS A 462 -7.48 -5.81 -15.69
C LYS A 462 -8.51 -6.27 -14.67
N GLN A 463 -9.22 -7.34 -15.01
CA GLN A 463 -10.23 -7.92 -14.13
C GLN A 463 -9.59 -8.47 -12.85
N VAL A 464 -10.25 -8.23 -11.72
CA VAL A 464 -9.83 -8.75 -10.41
C VAL A 464 -11.01 -9.42 -9.69
N ASP A 465 -10.79 -10.65 -9.23
CA ASP A 465 -11.86 -11.51 -8.71
C ASP A 465 -12.46 -11.02 -7.38
N TRP A 466 -11.71 -10.22 -6.63
CA TRP A 466 -12.15 -9.68 -5.36
C TRP A 466 -13.14 -8.51 -5.51
N LEU A 467 -13.15 -7.78 -6.63
CA LEU A 467 -13.94 -6.55 -6.76
C LEU A 467 -15.46 -6.75 -6.58
N PRO A 468 -16.10 -7.77 -7.16
CA PRO A 468 -17.52 -8.06 -6.92
C PRO A 468 -17.88 -8.17 -5.44
N ARG A 469 -17.01 -8.79 -4.65
CA ARG A 469 -17.22 -8.92 -3.20
C ARG A 469 -17.13 -7.57 -2.50
N ILE A 470 -16.13 -6.74 -2.83
CA ILE A 470 -15.96 -5.41 -2.23
C ILE A 470 -17.14 -4.50 -2.56
N VAL A 471 -17.56 -4.47 -3.83
CA VAL A 471 -18.72 -3.67 -4.28
C VAL A 471 -19.98 -4.11 -3.56
N SER A 472 -20.20 -5.43 -3.44
CA SER A 472 -21.34 -5.98 -2.70
C SER A 472 -21.29 -5.61 -1.21
N SER A 473 -20.11 -5.65 -0.57
CA SER A 473 -19.95 -5.25 0.83
C SER A 473 -20.29 -3.78 1.08
N VAL A 474 -19.82 -2.90 0.20
CA VAL A 474 -20.14 -1.47 0.29
C VAL A 474 -21.64 -1.26 0.10
N GLU A 475 -22.23 -1.84 -0.95
CA GLU A 475 -23.66 -1.69 -1.24
C GLU A 475 -24.56 -2.18 -0.09
N GLU A 476 -24.31 -3.38 0.42
CA GLU A 476 -25.10 -3.94 1.53
C GLU A 476 -24.97 -3.11 2.80
N GLN A 477 -23.80 -2.51 3.04
CA GLN A 477 -23.63 -1.61 4.18
C GLN A 477 -24.37 -0.28 3.99
N LEU A 478 -24.38 0.29 2.79
CA LEU A 478 -25.16 1.49 2.47
C LEU A 478 -26.66 1.24 2.63
N LYS A 479 -27.18 0.08 2.19
CA LYS A 479 -28.59 -0.31 2.43
C LYS A 479 -28.95 -0.31 3.91
N ARG A 480 -28.03 -0.74 4.78
CA ARG A 480 -28.23 -0.80 6.24
C ARG A 480 -28.14 0.55 6.92
N MET A 481 -27.17 1.35 6.52
CA MET A 481 -26.99 2.71 7.06
C MET A 481 -28.11 3.65 6.60
N GLY A 482 -28.79 3.32 5.50
CA GLY A 482 -29.86 4.13 4.92
C GLY A 482 -29.31 5.34 4.16
N PRO A 483 -30.17 6.22 3.65
CA PRO A 483 -29.72 7.43 2.97
C PRO A 483 -29.02 8.39 3.95
N LEU A 484 -28.01 9.11 3.46
CA LEU A 484 -27.45 10.23 4.22
C LEU A 484 -28.53 11.32 4.41
N PRO A 485 -28.57 11.99 5.57
CA PRO A 485 -29.49 13.11 5.74
C PRO A 485 -29.13 14.25 4.78
N THR A 486 -30.02 14.57 3.84
CA THR A 486 -29.86 15.68 2.90
C THR A 486 -30.48 16.97 3.44
N HIS A 487 -29.97 18.13 3.00
CA HIS A 487 -30.57 19.43 3.33
C HIS A 487 -32.00 19.56 2.81
N ARG A 488 -32.30 19.01 1.62
CA ARG A 488 -33.67 18.99 1.07
C ARG A 488 -34.63 18.21 1.97
N GLY A 489 -34.19 17.12 2.58
CA GLY A 489 -34.98 16.36 3.56
C GLY A 489 -35.28 17.14 4.84
N ARG A 490 -34.32 17.93 5.34
CA ARG A 490 -34.50 18.77 6.54
C ARG A 490 -35.43 19.96 6.29
N VAL A 491 -35.25 20.68 5.18
CA VAL A 491 -36.13 21.80 4.81
C VAL A 491 -37.58 21.35 4.65
N LEU A 492 -37.83 20.16 4.09
CA LEU A 492 -39.18 19.60 3.95
C LEU A 492 -39.78 19.07 5.26
N GLN A 493 -38.96 18.66 6.23
CA GLN A 493 -39.42 18.29 7.58
C GLN A 493 -39.70 19.54 8.43
N GLU A 494 -38.85 20.56 8.34
CA GLU A 494 -39.01 21.84 9.03
C GLU A 494 -40.15 22.68 8.43
N SER A 495 -40.49 22.51 7.15
CA SER A 495 -41.68 23.15 6.55
C SER A 495 -43.00 22.42 6.87
N LYS A 496 -42.93 21.26 7.53
CA LYS A 496 -44.10 20.45 7.95
C LYS A 496 -44.35 20.50 9.47
N LEU A 497 -43.44 21.09 10.22
CA LEU A 497 -43.60 21.51 11.62
C LEU A 497 -44.01 22.97 11.66
#